data_AF-A0A1A3PMU5-F1
#
_entry.id   AF-A0A1A3PMU5-F1
#
_cell.length_a   1.000
_cell.length_b   1.000
_cell.length_c   1.000
_cell.angle_alpha   90.00
_cell.angle_beta   90.00
_cell.angle_gamma   90.00
#
_symmetry.space_group_name_H-M   'P 1'
#
loop_
_entity.id
_entity.type
_entity.pdbx_description
1 polymer ?
#
loop_
_entity_poly.entity_id
_entity_poly.type
_entity_poly.pdbx_seq_one_letter_code
_entity_poly.pdbx_strand_id
1 'polypeptide(L)'
;MNVISYINGDEHITDFPATSARPLASFVQLCNDLLAEPDGYLSPENSLLVLDLGWLTVGTADVADDVMHIWVTKLLTSPPWGVLRYASGAAARAIADIADLHRTFVPGDVPSIVSWDSAAKAGRAACEAVEGAELYAVRAACQSTSLVETDDWDTLDAVTGNALRAHRLAHLDASATRIVDVTRNAIRSWRRLAGLSVVSNDSIPVAGVGPRTLESALPVAISA
;
A
#
# COMPACT_ATOMS: atom_id res chain seq x y z
N MET A 1 -3.09 12.46 -5.16
CA MET A 1 -3.63 12.60 -3.79
C MET A 1 -4.08 14.03 -3.44
N ASN A 2 -3.66 15.04 -4.22
CA ASN A 2 -4.00 16.47 -4.00
C ASN A 2 -5.50 16.78 -3.88
N VAL A 3 -6.37 16.10 -4.62
CA VAL A 3 -7.83 16.31 -4.53
C VAL A 3 -8.35 16.02 -3.13
N ILE A 4 -7.84 14.98 -2.47
CA ILE A 4 -8.23 14.62 -1.10
C ILE A 4 -7.71 15.66 -0.12
N SER A 5 -6.45 16.10 -0.28
CA SER A 5 -5.85 17.18 0.50
C SER A 5 -6.68 18.47 0.41
N TYR A 6 -7.13 18.83 -0.80
CA TYR A 6 -8.01 19.98 -1.03
C TYR A 6 -9.37 19.83 -0.36
N ILE A 7 -10.03 18.68 -0.53
CA ILE A 7 -11.35 18.42 0.08
C ILE A 7 -11.27 18.43 1.61
N ASN A 8 -10.17 17.91 2.17
CA ASN A 8 -9.94 17.92 3.60
C ASN A 8 -9.66 19.33 4.17
N GLY A 9 -9.31 20.29 3.30
CA GLY A 9 -8.95 21.64 3.71
C GLY A 9 -7.56 21.71 4.34
N ASP A 10 -6.62 20.88 3.87
CA ASP A 10 -5.23 20.98 4.30
C ASP A 10 -4.67 22.38 4.00
N GLU A 11 -3.84 22.91 4.89
CA GLU A 11 -3.20 24.22 4.72
C GLU A 11 -2.37 24.30 3.43
N HIS A 12 -1.72 23.18 3.08
CA HIS A 12 -0.92 23.04 1.88
C HIS A 12 -1.41 21.83 1.10
N ILE A 13 -1.74 22.04 -0.18
CA ILE A 13 -2.15 20.96 -1.06
C ILE A 13 -0.95 20.06 -1.36
N THR A 14 -1.05 18.79 -0.99
CA THR A 14 0.07 17.84 -1.02
C THR A 14 -0.38 16.45 -1.50
N ASP A 15 0.57 15.59 -1.83
CA ASP A 15 0.31 14.16 -2.11
C ASP A 15 0.18 13.32 -0.84
N PHE A 16 0.41 13.92 0.32
CA PHE A 16 0.30 13.29 1.64
C PHE A 16 -0.74 14.02 2.50
N PRO A 17 -2.04 13.86 2.22
CA PRO A 17 -3.09 14.57 2.96
C PRO A 17 -2.98 14.30 4.46
N ALA A 18 -3.27 15.29 5.29
CA ALA A 18 -3.13 15.17 6.75
C ALA A 18 -4.00 14.06 7.36
N THR A 19 -5.10 13.68 6.69
CA THR A 19 -5.99 12.58 7.10
C THR A 19 -5.54 11.19 6.69
N SER A 20 -4.48 11.08 5.89
CA SER A 20 -4.05 9.81 5.30
C SER A 20 -2.69 9.38 5.84
N ALA A 21 -2.55 8.08 6.12
CA ALA A 21 -1.24 7.51 6.43
C ALA A 21 -0.31 7.71 5.22
N ARG A 22 0.87 8.33 5.44
CA ARG A 22 1.86 8.59 4.38
C ARG A 22 2.25 7.35 3.57
N PRO A 23 2.43 6.16 4.18
CA PRO A 23 2.68 4.94 3.42
C PRO A 23 1.56 4.60 2.44
N LEU A 24 0.29 4.69 2.87
CA LEU A 24 -0.85 4.37 2.04
C LEU A 24 -1.04 5.38 0.91
N ALA A 25 -0.83 6.68 1.21
CA ALA A 25 -0.82 7.73 0.19
C ALA A 25 0.24 7.46 -0.89
N SER A 26 1.43 6.97 -0.50
CA SER A 26 2.48 6.56 -1.44
C SER A 26 2.05 5.40 -2.35
N PHE A 27 1.34 4.40 -1.83
CA PHE A 27 0.77 3.31 -2.65
C PHE A 27 -0.26 3.84 -3.66
N VAL A 28 -1.14 4.75 -3.24
CA VAL A 28 -2.14 5.36 -4.13
C VAL A 28 -1.47 6.23 -5.18
N GLN A 29 -0.43 6.99 -4.81
CA GLN A 29 0.33 7.80 -5.75
C GLN A 29 1.04 6.94 -6.80
N LEU A 30 1.61 5.79 -6.40
CA LEU A 30 2.16 4.86 -7.38
C LEU A 30 1.09 4.36 -8.36
N CYS A 31 -0.13 4.07 -7.89
CA CYS A 31 -1.25 3.72 -8.78
C CYS A 31 -1.58 4.86 -9.75
N ASN A 32 -1.65 6.09 -9.24
CA ASN A 32 -1.88 7.29 -10.06
C ASN A 32 -0.86 7.40 -11.19
N ASP A 33 0.43 7.30 -10.86
CA ASP A 33 1.50 7.44 -11.84
C ASP A 33 1.51 6.32 -12.89
N LEU A 34 1.17 5.09 -12.49
CA LEU A 34 1.17 3.93 -13.40
C LEU A 34 -0.10 3.82 -14.26
N LEU A 35 -1.21 4.40 -13.83
CA LEU A 35 -2.47 4.41 -14.56
C LEU A 35 -2.61 5.62 -15.49
N ALA A 36 -1.71 6.60 -15.38
CA ALA A 36 -1.65 7.75 -16.27
C ALA A 36 -1.36 7.30 -17.71
N GLU A 37 -2.09 7.90 -18.65
CA GLU A 37 -1.87 7.75 -20.07
C GLU A 37 -0.59 8.49 -20.51
N PRO A 38 -0.10 8.30 -21.75
CA PRO A 38 1.12 8.95 -22.23
C PRO A 38 1.08 10.48 -22.20
N ASP A 39 -0.11 11.08 -22.15
CA ASP A 39 -0.30 12.54 -21.99
C ASP A 39 -0.15 13.01 -20.53
N GLY A 40 0.05 12.08 -19.59
CA GLY A 40 0.22 12.34 -18.16
C GLY A 40 -1.10 12.42 -17.39
N TYR A 41 -2.25 12.23 -18.04
CA TYR A 41 -3.56 12.29 -17.41
C TYR A 41 -4.16 10.89 -17.22
N LEU A 42 -5.02 10.75 -16.21
CA LEU A 42 -5.82 9.53 -16.04
C LEU A 42 -7.02 9.58 -16.98
N SER A 43 -7.39 8.42 -17.54
CA SER A 43 -8.72 8.25 -18.14
C SER A 43 -9.82 8.53 -17.09
N PRO A 44 -11.07 8.82 -17.48
CA PRO A 44 -12.17 8.97 -16.54
C PRO A 44 -12.35 7.78 -15.59
N GLU A 45 -12.22 6.55 -16.09
CA GLU A 45 -12.35 5.32 -15.31
C GLU A 45 -11.19 5.17 -14.31
N ASN A 46 -9.97 5.42 -14.75
CA ASN A 46 -8.80 5.36 -13.88
C ASN A 46 -8.80 6.49 -12.83
N SER A 47 -9.36 7.66 -13.18
CA SER A 47 -9.56 8.77 -12.25
C SER A 47 -10.46 8.36 -11.09
N LEU A 48 -11.61 7.75 -11.39
CA LEU A 48 -12.52 7.24 -10.36
C LEU A 48 -11.86 6.16 -9.51
N LEU A 49 -11.15 5.21 -10.14
CA LEU A 49 -10.44 4.16 -9.43
C LEU A 49 -9.41 4.71 -8.44
N VAL A 50 -8.56 5.65 -8.86
CA VAL A 50 -7.52 6.23 -8.00
C VAL A 50 -8.14 7.10 -6.90
N LEU A 51 -9.22 7.84 -7.20
CA LEU A 51 -9.96 8.60 -6.19
C LEU A 51 -10.60 7.69 -5.14
N ASP A 52 -11.21 6.57 -5.55
CA ASP A 52 -11.77 5.57 -4.64
C ASP A 52 -10.69 5.00 -3.72
N LEU A 53 -9.52 4.61 -4.27
CA LEU A 53 -8.39 4.15 -3.48
C LEU A 53 -7.90 5.23 -2.50
N GLY A 54 -7.80 6.46 -2.96
CA GLY A 54 -7.42 7.59 -2.12
C GLY A 54 -8.39 7.80 -0.97
N TRP A 55 -9.70 7.76 -1.21
CA TRP A 55 -10.71 7.93 -0.16
C TRP A 55 -10.62 6.85 0.91
N LEU A 56 -10.24 5.63 0.55
CA LEU A 56 -10.01 4.56 1.53
C LEU A 56 -8.84 4.84 2.48
N THR A 57 -7.93 5.76 2.14
CA THR A 57 -6.84 6.18 3.01
C THR A 57 -7.26 7.25 4.03
N VAL A 58 -8.43 7.86 3.89
CA VAL A 58 -8.86 8.92 4.82
C VAL A 58 -9.23 8.32 6.17
N GLY A 59 -8.77 8.99 7.24
CA GLY A 59 -8.92 8.58 8.63
C GLY A 59 -7.86 7.58 9.08
N THR A 60 -6.79 7.37 8.31
CA THR A 60 -5.72 6.44 8.66
C THR A 60 -4.44 7.12 9.15
N ALA A 61 -4.40 8.44 9.28
CA ALA A 61 -3.19 9.15 9.72
C ALA A 61 -2.83 8.90 11.20
N ASP A 62 -3.82 8.96 12.09
CA ASP A 62 -3.61 8.90 13.54
C ASP A 62 -3.78 7.48 14.08
N VAL A 63 -2.84 6.59 13.78
CA VAL A 63 -2.89 5.19 14.26
C VAL A 63 -1.70 4.87 15.15
N ALA A 64 -1.93 4.02 16.15
CA ALA A 64 -0.92 3.63 17.13
C ALA A 64 0.24 2.81 16.53
N ASP A 65 1.40 2.88 17.17
CA ASP A 65 2.67 2.28 16.68
C ASP A 65 2.62 0.75 16.60
N ASP A 66 1.77 0.11 17.41
CA ASP A 66 1.50 -1.33 17.32
C ASP A 66 0.95 -1.73 15.95
N VAL A 67 0.07 -0.89 15.38
CA VAL A 67 -0.45 -1.08 14.02
C VAL A 67 0.66 -0.99 12.99
N MET A 68 1.60 -0.06 13.16
CA MET A 68 2.72 0.12 12.25
C MET A 68 3.59 -1.15 12.16
N HIS A 69 4.06 -1.69 13.29
CA HIS A 69 4.92 -2.89 13.27
C HIS A 69 4.21 -4.13 12.72
N ILE A 70 2.93 -4.32 13.05
CA ILE A 70 2.15 -5.43 12.50
C ILE A 70 1.92 -5.21 11.00
N TRP A 71 1.67 -3.98 10.55
CA TRP A 71 1.50 -3.67 9.13
C TRP A 71 2.79 -3.86 8.34
N VAL A 72 3.95 -3.45 8.86
CA VAL A 72 5.27 -3.73 8.27
C VAL A 72 5.47 -5.24 8.14
N THR A 73 5.11 -6.03 9.16
CA THR A 73 5.16 -7.50 9.06
C THR A 73 4.34 -8.01 7.87
N LYS A 74 3.15 -7.44 7.61
CA LYS A 74 2.32 -7.77 6.44
C LYS A 74 2.94 -7.28 5.13
N LEU A 75 3.51 -6.08 5.09
CA LEU A 75 4.25 -5.55 3.94
C LEU A 75 5.42 -6.48 3.56
N LEU A 76 6.08 -7.07 4.55
CA LEU A 76 7.17 -8.01 4.32
C LEU A 76 6.66 -9.39 3.88
N THR A 77 5.69 -9.97 4.58
CA THR A 77 5.42 -11.42 4.49
C THR A 77 4.05 -11.83 4.00
N SER A 78 3.10 -10.90 3.80
CA SER A 78 1.74 -11.26 3.43
C SER A 78 1.72 -11.99 2.07
N PRO A 79 1.22 -13.25 1.98
CA PRO A 79 1.20 -13.96 0.71
C PRO A 79 0.52 -13.20 -0.46
N PRO A 80 -0.60 -12.47 -0.26
CA PRO A 80 -1.22 -11.74 -1.36
C PRO A 80 -0.41 -10.58 -1.92
N TRP A 81 0.38 -9.87 -1.08
CA TRP A 81 0.95 -8.57 -1.47
C TRP A 81 2.30 -8.21 -0.87
N GLY A 82 2.86 -9.02 0.03
CA GLY A 82 4.14 -8.74 0.68
C GLY A 82 5.34 -8.97 -0.24
N VAL A 83 6.45 -8.31 0.08
CA VAL A 83 7.66 -8.30 -0.77
C VAL A 83 8.51 -9.56 -0.69
N LEU A 84 8.34 -10.41 0.33
CA LEU A 84 9.04 -11.70 0.47
C LEU A 84 8.89 -12.58 -0.77
N ARG A 85 7.78 -12.47 -1.48
CA ARG A 85 7.50 -13.24 -2.71
C ARG A 85 8.47 -12.95 -3.86
N TYR A 86 9.23 -11.85 -3.79
CA TYR A 86 10.24 -11.48 -4.78
C TYR A 86 11.64 -11.96 -4.40
N ALA A 87 11.79 -12.62 -3.26
CA ALA A 87 13.06 -13.06 -2.73
C ALA A 87 13.15 -14.58 -2.65
N SER A 88 14.39 -15.06 -2.67
CA SER A 88 14.74 -16.47 -2.55
C SER A 88 15.97 -16.65 -1.67
N GLY A 89 16.30 -17.89 -1.30
CA GLY A 89 17.53 -18.22 -0.58
C GLY A 89 17.79 -17.35 0.67
N ALA A 90 18.99 -16.75 0.73
CA ALA A 90 19.42 -15.91 1.84
C ALA A 90 18.60 -14.62 1.99
N ALA A 91 18.19 -14.02 0.88
CA ALA A 91 17.36 -12.81 0.87
C ALA A 91 15.97 -13.08 1.46
N ALA A 92 15.32 -14.17 1.04
CA ALA A 92 14.03 -14.58 1.61
C ALA A 92 14.13 -14.85 3.11
N ARG A 93 15.20 -15.52 3.53
CA ARG A 93 15.45 -15.81 4.95
C ARG A 93 15.63 -14.54 5.77
N ALA A 94 16.43 -13.59 5.29
CA ALA A 94 16.64 -12.32 5.96
C ALA A 94 15.33 -11.52 6.13
N ILE A 95 14.49 -11.47 5.09
CA ILE A 95 13.18 -10.80 5.17
C ILE A 95 12.27 -11.50 6.19
N ALA A 96 12.24 -12.83 6.18
CA ALA A 96 11.43 -13.60 7.13
C ALA A 96 11.90 -13.40 8.58
N ASP A 97 13.21 -13.47 8.82
CA ASP A 97 13.81 -13.29 10.16
C ASP A 97 13.49 -11.88 10.70
N ILE A 98 13.60 -10.82 9.89
CA ILE A 98 13.24 -9.45 10.30
C ILE A 98 11.73 -9.30 10.55
N ALA A 99 10.90 -9.91 9.71
CA ALA A 99 9.46 -9.88 9.91
C ALA A 99 9.02 -10.64 11.18
N ASP A 100 9.74 -11.71 11.54
CA ASP A 100 9.53 -12.44 12.79
C ASP A 100 9.85 -11.57 14.00
N LEU A 101 10.94 -10.79 13.94
CA LEU A 101 11.27 -9.81 14.98
C LEU A 101 10.16 -8.77 15.16
N HIS A 102 9.66 -8.17 14.08
CA HIS A 102 8.54 -7.22 14.15
C HIS A 102 7.27 -7.86 14.73
N ARG A 103 6.99 -9.13 14.41
CA ARG A 103 5.81 -9.84 14.93
C ARG A 103 5.87 -10.08 16.43
N THR A 104 7.07 -10.35 16.95
CA THR A 104 7.30 -10.60 18.38
C THR A 104 7.55 -9.33 19.18
N PHE A 105 7.74 -8.20 18.51
CA PHE A 105 8.00 -6.93 19.17
C PHE A 105 6.75 -6.42 19.88
N VAL A 106 6.93 -6.01 21.13
CA VAL A 106 5.90 -5.39 21.95
C VAL A 106 6.31 -3.94 22.17
N PRO A 107 5.52 -2.96 21.71
CA PRO A 107 5.83 -1.55 21.93
C PRO A 107 6.00 -1.24 23.43
N GLY A 108 7.08 -0.54 23.77
CA GLY A 108 7.46 -0.21 25.14
C GLY A 108 8.41 -1.21 25.82
N ASP A 109 8.61 -2.40 25.25
CA ASP A 109 9.66 -3.32 25.71
C ASP A 109 11.03 -2.91 25.16
N VAL A 110 12.09 -3.22 25.90
CA VAL A 110 13.46 -3.02 25.42
C VAL A 110 13.78 -4.10 24.38
N PRO A 111 13.93 -3.75 23.10
CA PRO A 111 14.23 -4.71 22.04
C PRO A 111 15.62 -5.31 22.23
N SER A 112 15.78 -6.58 21.83
CA SER A 112 17.10 -7.21 21.77
C SER A 112 17.93 -6.58 20.66
N ILE A 113 18.76 -5.58 20.99
CA ILE A 113 19.66 -4.89 20.07
C ILE A 113 20.50 -5.91 19.27
N VAL A 114 20.98 -6.96 19.94
CA VAL A 114 21.78 -8.02 19.31
C VAL A 114 21.00 -8.74 18.21
N SER A 115 19.72 -9.04 18.44
CA SER A 115 18.88 -9.75 17.47
C SER A 115 18.59 -8.87 16.25
N TRP A 116 18.24 -7.61 16.47
CA TRP A 116 17.94 -6.65 15.40
C TRP A 116 19.18 -6.30 14.56
N ASP A 117 20.32 -6.02 15.19
CA ASP A 117 21.56 -5.72 14.44
C ASP A 117 22.07 -6.95 13.67
N SER A 118 21.97 -8.14 14.26
CA SER A 118 22.34 -9.38 13.57
C SER A 118 21.48 -9.61 12.34
N ALA A 119 20.16 -9.41 12.44
CA ALA A 119 19.24 -9.55 11.32
C ALA A 119 19.50 -8.48 10.23
N ALA A 120 19.74 -7.23 10.64
CA ALA A 120 20.08 -6.14 9.73
C ALA A 120 21.40 -6.42 9.00
N LYS A 121 22.42 -6.93 9.69
CA LYS A 121 23.70 -7.33 9.09
C LYS A 121 23.54 -8.49 8.11
N ALA A 122 22.76 -9.51 8.45
CA ALA A 122 22.46 -10.62 7.55
C ALA A 122 21.74 -10.14 6.28
N GLY A 123 20.76 -9.24 6.42
CA GLY A 123 20.07 -8.64 5.28
C GLY A 123 20.97 -7.77 4.41
N ARG A 124 21.89 -6.98 5.01
CA ARG A 124 22.90 -6.22 4.25
C ARG A 124 23.82 -7.14 3.46
N ALA A 125 24.27 -8.24 4.05
CA ALA A 125 25.06 -9.24 3.32
C ALA A 125 24.26 -9.90 2.18
N ALA A 126 22.97 -10.17 2.40
CA ALA A 126 22.10 -10.69 1.35
C ALA A 126 21.93 -9.69 0.19
N CYS A 127 21.86 -8.37 0.47
CA CYS A 127 21.79 -7.33 -0.55
C CYS A 127 22.97 -7.34 -1.53
N GLU A 128 24.15 -7.77 -1.09
CA GLU A 128 25.35 -7.82 -1.95
C GLU A 128 25.23 -8.88 -3.07
N ALA A 129 24.34 -9.86 -2.90
CA ALA A 129 24.19 -11.00 -3.80
C ALA A 129 22.96 -10.93 -4.72
N VAL A 130 22.12 -9.88 -4.59
CA VAL A 130 20.83 -9.79 -5.29
C VAL A 130 20.67 -8.44 -5.99
N GLU A 131 19.82 -8.41 -7.01
CA GLU A 131 19.51 -7.21 -7.79
C GLU A 131 17.99 -7.11 -8.08
N GLY A 132 17.59 -6.08 -8.82
CA GLY A 132 16.20 -5.91 -9.24
C GLY A 132 15.21 -5.85 -8.06
N ALA A 133 14.06 -6.49 -8.20
CA ALA A 133 12.99 -6.47 -7.19
C ALA A 133 13.41 -7.10 -5.86
N GLU A 134 14.22 -8.17 -5.90
CA GLU A 134 14.71 -8.88 -4.73
C GLU A 134 15.56 -7.98 -3.83
N LEU A 135 16.47 -7.20 -4.42
CA LEU A 135 17.28 -6.21 -3.70
C LEU A 135 16.42 -5.21 -2.92
N TYR A 136 15.39 -4.66 -3.56
CA TYR A 136 14.53 -3.68 -2.91
C TYR A 136 13.60 -4.32 -1.86
N ALA A 137 13.24 -5.59 -2.03
CA ALA A 137 12.52 -6.34 -1.00
C ALA A 137 13.38 -6.51 0.28
N VAL A 138 14.65 -6.87 0.13
CA VAL A 138 15.58 -6.97 1.26
C VAL A 138 15.85 -5.61 1.88
N ARG A 139 16.05 -4.56 1.07
CA ARG A 139 16.24 -3.19 1.59
C ARG A 139 15.05 -2.69 2.39
N ALA A 140 13.82 -3.01 1.98
CA ALA A 140 12.63 -2.68 2.76
C ALA A 140 12.68 -3.31 4.15
N ALA A 141 13.05 -4.60 4.24
CA ALA A 141 13.23 -5.28 5.53
C ALA A 141 14.40 -4.70 6.34
N CYS A 142 15.57 -4.49 5.75
CA CYS A 142 16.71 -3.91 6.46
C CYS A 142 16.42 -2.51 6.99
N GLN A 143 15.72 -1.67 6.24
CA GLN A 143 15.37 -0.33 6.70
C GLN A 143 14.35 -0.39 7.85
N SER A 144 13.48 -1.41 7.88
CA SER A 144 12.44 -1.51 8.91
C SER A 144 13.00 -1.84 10.29
N THR A 145 14.23 -2.35 10.39
CA THR A 145 14.88 -2.57 11.69
C THR A 145 15.13 -1.27 12.45
N SER A 146 15.22 -0.12 11.76
CA SER A 146 15.40 1.19 12.40
C SER A 146 14.13 1.73 13.05
N LEU A 147 12.94 1.20 12.70
CA LEU A 147 11.66 1.58 13.34
C LEU A 147 11.60 1.21 14.83
N VAL A 148 12.51 0.36 15.29
CA VAL A 148 12.56 -0.14 16.67
C VAL A 148 13.23 0.87 17.60
N GLU A 149 14.10 1.73 17.06
CA GLU A 149 14.85 2.72 17.81
C GLU A 149 14.17 4.10 17.79
N THR A 150 13.31 4.34 16.80
CA THR A 150 12.67 5.63 16.56
C THR A 150 11.26 5.43 16.01
N ASP A 151 10.27 6.12 16.58
CA ASP A 151 8.92 6.29 16.02
C ASP A 151 8.95 7.27 14.82
N ASP A 152 9.88 7.03 13.90
CA ASP A 152 10.22 7.95 12.83
C ASP A 152 9.46 7.62 11.54
N TRP A 153 8.51 8.51 11.21
CA TRP A 153 7.74 8.46 9.98
C TRP A 153 8.62 8.50 8.72
N ASP A 154 9.80 9.15 8.76
CA ASP A 154 10.72 9.17 7.62
C ASP A 154 11.31 7.78 7.36
N THR A 155 11.58 7.02 8.43
CA THR A 155 12.01 5.62 8.33
C THR A 155 10.92 4.75 7.70
N LEU A 156 9.65 4.92 8.09
CA LEU A 156 8.54 4.17 7.52
C LEU A 156 8.31 4.51 6.04
N ASP A 157 8.51 5.77 5.66
CA ASP A 157 8.50 6.21 4.26
C ASP A 157 9.61 5.54 3.45
N ALA A 158 10.82 5.43 4.01
CA ALA A 158 11.93 4.73 3.35
C ALA A 158 11.66 3.21 3.19
N VAL A 159 11.08 2.56 4.19
CA VAL A 159 10.63 1.15 4.09
C VAL A 159 9.61 1.00 2.97
N THR A 160 8.60 1.88 2.96
CA THR A 160 7.52 1.87 1.97
C THR A 160 8.05 2.13 0.57
N GLY A 161 8.94 3.10 0.39
CA GLY A 161 9.56 3.41 -0.89
C GLY A 161 10.35 2.23 -1.47
N ASN A 162 11.11 1.52 -0.64
CA ASN A 162 11.80 0.29 -1.07
C ASN A 162 10.80 -0.80 -1.47
N ALA A 163 9.74 -1.02 -0.70
CA ALA A 163 8.73 -2.01 -1.05
C ALA A 163 8.00 -1.68 -2.37
N LEU A 164 7.60 -0.41 -2.56
CA LEU A 164 6.99 0.08 -3.81
C LEU A 164 7.93 -0.13 -5.00
N ARG A 165 9.24 0.09 -4.82
CA ARG A 165 10.23 -0.15 -5.86
C ARG A 165 10.40 -1.63 -6.17
N ALA A 166 10.36 -2.51 -5.17
CA ALA A 166 10.34 -3.96 -5.38
C ALA A 166 9.10 -4.37 -6.20
N HIS A 167 7.92 -3.86 -5.85
CA HIS A 167 6.70 -4.08 -6.61
C HIS A 167 6.82 -3.60 -8.06
N ARG A 168 7.28 -2.36 -8.27
CA ARG A 168 7.44 -1.80 -9.62
C ARG A 168 8.40 -2.63 -10.47
N LEU A 169 9.55 -3.03 -9.91
CA LEU A 169 10.57 -3.80 -10.63
C LEU A 169 10.12 -5.24 -10.92
N ALA A 170 9.35 -5.87 -10.03
CA ALA A 170 8.83 -7.22 -10.25
C ALA A 170 7.74 -7.28 -11.33
N HIS A 171 7.12 -6.14 -11.63
CA HIS A 171 5.98 -6.01 -12.53
C HIS A 171 6.27 -5.05 -13.69
N LEU A 172 7.53 -4.90 -14.12
CA LEU A 172 7.91 -4.01 -15.23
C LEU A 172 7.13 -4.29 -16.51
N ASP A 173 6.73 -5.55 -16.72
CA ASP A 173 5.95 -6.01 -17.88
C ASP A 173 4.45 -6.24 -17.56
N ALA A 174 4.02 -6.06 -16.30
CA ALA A 174 2.67 -6.38 -15.86
C ALA A 174 1.83 -5.14 -15.58
N SER A 175 0.57 -5.19 -16.04
CA SER A 175 -0.47 -4.17 -15.93
C SER A 175 -0.55 -3.52 -14.53
N ALA A 176 -0.76 -2.20 -14.51
CA ALA A 176 -1.10 -1.39 -13.33
C ALA A 176 -2.16 -2.04 -12.41
N THR A 177 -2.99 -2.94 -12.94
CA THR A 177 -3.91 -3.82 -12.18
C THR A 177 -3.22 -4.51 -10.98
N ARG A 178 -2.01 -5.05 -11.14
CA ARG A 178 -1.34 -5.76 -10.02
C ARG A 178 -0.97 -4.82 -8.90
N ILE A 179 -0.55 -3.60 -9.23
CA ILE A 179 -0.20 -2.58 -8.23
C ILE A 179 -1.47 -2.07 -7.55
N VAL A 180 -2.56 -1.90 -8.28
CA VAL A 180 -3.89 -1.60 -7.71
C VAL A 180 -4.29 -2.67 -6.68
N ASP A 181 -4.11 -3.96 -6.98
CA ASP A 181 -4.44 -5.03 -6.04
C ASP A 181 -3.53 -5.02 -4.80
N VAL A 182 -2.24 -4.74 -4.97
CA VAL A 182 -1.31 -4.56 -3.84
C VAL A 182 -1.76 -3.39 -2.97
N THR A 183 -2.07 -2.23 -3.57
CA THR A 183 -2.55 -1.04 -2.88
C THR A 183 -3.85 -1.31 -2.11
N ARG A 184 -4.82 -2.01 -2.71
CA ARG A 184 -6.05 -2.43 -2.02
C ARG A 184 -5.74 -3.30 -0.80
N ASN A 185 -4.84 -4.27 -0.93
CA ASN A 185 -4.46 -5.13 0.19
C ASN A 185 -3.74 -4.36 1.29
N ALA A 186 -2.84 -3.45 0.94
CA ALA A 186 -2.11 -2.59 1.87
C ALA A 186 -3.07 -1.72 2.70
N ILE A 187 -3.99 -1.04 2.04
CA ILE A 187 -5.02 -0.19 2.69
C ILE A 187 -5.94 -1.04 3.58
N ARG A 188 -6.43 -2.18 3.09
CA ARG A 188 -7.28 -3.08 3.89
C ARG A 188 -6.59 -3.61 5.12
N SER A 189 -5.32 -3.99 4.98
CA SER A 189 -4.52 -4.48 6.09
C SER A 189 -4.41 -3.39 7.15
N TRP A 190 -4.06 -2.16 6.76
CA TRP A 190 -3.95 -1.03 7.67
C TRP A 190 -5.26 -0.75 8.39
N ARG A 191 -6.36 -0.60 7.64
CA ARG A 191 -7.69 -0.31 8.20
C ARG A 191 -8.14 -1.39 9.18
N ARG A 192 -7.93 -2.67 8.84
CA ARG A 192 -8.28 -3.77 9.74
C ARG A 192 -7.50 -3.74 11.04
N LEU A 193 -6.20 -3.51 10.96
CA LEU A 193 -5.33 -3.42 12.14
C LEU A 193 -5.69 -2.21 13.02
N ALA A 194 -6.07 -1.10 12.38
CA ALA A 194 -6.53 0.12 13.04
C ALA A 194 -7.97 0.06 13.60
N GLY A 195 -8.69 -1.06 13.44
CA GLY A 195 -10.11 -1.14 13.83
C GLY A 195 -11.05 -0.25 13.01
N LEU A 196 -10.61 0.24 11.85
CA LEU A 196 -11.40 1.06 10.94
C LEU A 196 -12.30 0.19 10.05
N SER A 197 -13.42 0.74 9.59
CA SER A 197 -14.33 0.06 8.67
C SER A 197 -13.58 -0.48 7.44
N VAL A 198 -13.69 -1.78 7.18
CA VAL A 198 -13.10 -2.44 6.01
C VAL A 198 -14.13 -2.36 4.88
N VAL A 199 -13.86 -1.53 3.87
CA VAL A 199 -14.74 -1.41 2.72
C VAL A 199 -14.57 -2.63 1.81
N SER A 200 -15.70 -3.23 1.41
CA SER A 200 -15.78 -4.31 0.41
C SER A 200 -15.11 -3.91 -0.90
N ASN A 201 -14.80 -4.87 -1.78
CA ASN A 201 -14.18 -4.58 -3.10
C ASN A 201 -15.15 -3.94 -4.09
N ASP A 202 -16.37 -3.67 -3.63
CA ASP A 202 -17.44 -3.12 -4.44
C ASP A 202 -17.20 -1.61 -4.62
N SER A 203 -17.39 -1.13 -5.84
CA SER A 203 -17.38 0.30 -6.15
C SER A 203 -18.29 1.05 -5.19
N ILE A 204 -17.87 2.23 -4.74
CA ILE A 204 -18.73 3.11 -3.95
C ILE A 204 -20.01 3.34 -4.78
N PRO A 205 -21.22 3.09 -4.24
CA PRO A 205 -22.44 3.39 -4.97
C PRO A 205 -22.46 4.90 -5.23
N VAL A 206 -22.41 5.29 -6.50
CA VAL A 206 -22.65 6.68 -6.88
C VAL A 206 -24.11 6.97 -6.53
N ALA A 207 -24.33 7.63 -5.39
CA ALA A 207 -25.64 8.13 -5.03
C ALA A 207 -26.08 9.15 -6.09
N GLY A 208 -26.96 8.74 -7.00
CA GLY A 208 -27.65 9.66 -7.91
C GLY A 208 -27.89 9.21 -9.34
N VAL A 209 -27.33 8.11 -9.83
CA VAL A 209 -27.62 7.63 -11.20
C VAL A 209 -28.41 6.33 -11.14
N GLY A 210 -29.73 6.48 -10.97
CA GLY A 210 -30.65 5.38 -11.19
C GLY A 210 -30.56 4.88 -12.64
N PRO A 211 -30.62 3.55 -12.88
CA PRO A 211 -30.64 3.02 -14.23
C PRO A 211 -31.90 3.53 -14.94
N ARG A 212 -31.73 4.24 -16.06
CA ARG A 212 -32.86 4.56 -16.94
C ARG A 212 -33.47 3.25 -17.40
N THR A 213 -34.64 2.94 -16.87
CA THR A 213 -35.50 1.90 -17.42
C THR A 213 -35.90 2.36 -18.82
N LEU A 214 -35.29 1.76 -19.84
CA LEU A 214 -35.83 1.81 -21.19
C LEU A 214 -37.11 0.98 -21.15
N GLU A 215 -38.25 1.64 -20.96
CA GLU A 215 -39.55 1.03 -21.24
C GLU A 215 -39.55 0.57 -22.70
N SER A 216 -39.55 -0.75 -22.89
CA SER A 216 -39.78 -1.34 -24.20
C SER A 216 -41.22 -1.03 -24.59
N ALA A 217 -41.41 -0.07 -25.49
CA ALA A 217 -42.66 0.08 -26.21
C ALA A 217 -42.91 -1.18 -27.03
N LEU A 218 -43.83 -2.04 -26.57
CA LEU A 218 -44.41 -3.10 -27.40
C LEU A 218 -45.47 -2.47 -28.32
N PRO A 219 -45.50 -2.82 -29.62
CA PRO A 219 -46.51 -2.31 -30.54
C PRO A 219 -47.85 -3.01 -30.27
N VAL A 220 -48.89 -2.23 -29.95
CA VAL A 220 -50.27 -2.73 -29.93
C VAL A 220 -50.71 -2.96 -31.37
N ALA A 221 -51.11 -4.20 -31.63
CA ALA A 221 -51.60 -4.69 -32.90
C ALA A 221 -52.89 -4.00 -33.33
N ILE A 222 -52.96 -3.67 -34.62
CA ILE A 222 -54.15 -3.26 -35.35
C ILE A 222 -55.05 -4.49 -35.52
N SER A 223 -56.36 -4.35 -35.26
CA SER A 223 -57.38 -5.19 -35.90
C SER A 223 -58.68 -4.41 -36.07
N ALA A 224 -59.32 -4.70 -37.21
CA ALA A 224 -60.40 -3.99 -37.89
C ALA A 224 -61.74 -3.97 -37.16
#